data_AF-A0A9E1Q4F6-F1
#
_entry.id   AF-A0A9E1Q4F6-F1
#
_cell.length_a   1.000
_cell.length_b   1.000
_cell.length_c   1.000
_cell.angle_alpha   90.00
_cell.angle_beta   90.00
_cell.angle_gamma   90.00
#
_symmetry.space_group_name_H-M   'P 1'
#
loop_
_entity.id
_entity.type
_entity.pdbx_description
1 polymer ?
#
loop_
_entity_poly.entity_id
_entity_poly.type
_entity_poly.pdbx_seq_one_letter_code
_entity_poly.pdbx_strand_id
1 'polypeptide(L)'
;MSDISVIGNAMVGNVRAVAPAQPTKVVEVEAPAAPKATDRVEFSEEAMMLEKMRHMPAVRQERIDAIKASIAANTYVTNGMLESAINRMIDEVSE
;
A
#
# COMPACT_ATOMS: atom_id res chain seq x y z
N MET A 1 -10.64 41.81 19.30
CA MET A 1 -10.58 42.91 18.32
C MET A 1 -9.12 43.09 17.97
N SER A 2 -8.68 42.42 16.92
CA SER A 2 -7.29 42.47 16.45
C SER A 2 -7.36 43.04 15.05
N ASP A 3 -6.67 44.14 14.78
CA ASP A 3 -5.92 44.36 13.54
C ASP A 3 -5.40 45.81 13.43
N ILE A 4 -4.28 45.90 12.70
CA ILE A 4 -3.55 47.07 12.20
C ILE A 4 -2.43 47.55 13.12
N SER A 5 -1.25 46.96 12.92
CA SER A 5 0.02 47.59 13.27
C SER A 5 0.38 48.60 12.16
N VAL A 6 0.39 49.89 12.51
CA VAL A 6 0.86 50.97 11.66
C VAL A 6 2.38 51.00 11.73
N ILE A 7 3.06 50.56 10.68
CA ILE A 7 4.51 50.80 10.52
C ILE A 7 4.69 51.84 9.41
N GLY A 8 4.50 53.10 9.76
CA GLY A 8 4.90 54.23 8.94
C GLY A 8 6.32 54.64 9.31
N ASN A 9 7.34 54.05 8.68
CA ASN A 9 8.70 54.57 8.78
C ASN A 9 8.95 55.56 7.64
N ALA A 10 8.61 56.84 7.86
CA ALA A 10 8.88 57.91 6.91
C ALA A 10 10.34 58.37 7.04
N MET A 11 11.23 57.83 6.20
CA MET A 11 12.53 58.45 5.94
C MET A 11 12.35 59.52 4.86
N VAL A 12 12.27 60.79 5.26
CA VAL A 12 12.29 61.93 4.34
C VAL A 12 13.74 62.17 3.91
N GLY A 13 14.15 61.47 2.85
CA GLY A 13 15.40 61.71 2.13
C GLY A 13 15.18 62.65 0.94
N ASN A 14 16.04 63.65 0.79
CA ASN A 14 15.97 64.66 -0.28
C ASN A 14 15.92 64.02 -1.68
N VAL A 15 14.91 64.38 -2.48
CA VAL A 15 14.74 63.89 -3.86
C VAL A 15 15.57 64.75 -4.81
N ARG A 16 16.62 64.17 -5.41
CA ARG A 16 17.37 64.77 -6.51
C ARG A 16 16.81 64.24 -7.83
N ALA A 17 16.60 65.13 -8.81
CA ALA A 17 16.04 64.76 -10.11
C ALA A 17 16.97 63.79 -10.88
N VAL A 18 16.42 62.65 -11.30
CA VAL A 18 17.09 61.62 -12.10
C VAL A 18 16.57 61.70 -13.54
N ALA A 19 17.49 61.66 -14.51
CA ALA A 19 17.20 61.68 -15.95
C ALA A 19 16.32 60.49 -16.38
N PRO A 20 15.53 60.60 -17.48
CA PRO A 20 14.58 59.56 -17.84
C PRO A 20 15.28 58.26 -18.23
N ALA A 21 14.98 57.18 -17.49
CA ALA A 21 15.41 55.83 -17.82
C ALA A 21 14.59 55.30 -19.02
N GLN A 22 15.28 54.68 -19.99
CA GLN A 22 14.64 53.99 -21.10
C GLN A 22 13.83 52.77 -20.59
N PRO A 23 12.68 52.44 -21.18
CA PRO A 23 11.86 51.34 -20.69
C PRO A 23 12.57 50.01 -20.91
N THR A 24 13.03 49.41 -19.82
CA THR A 24 13.49 48.02 -19.82
C THR A 24 12.28 47.12 -20.05
N LYS A 25 12.27 46.38 -21.16
CA LYS A 25 11.21 45.43 -21.49
C LYS A 25 11.25 44.30 -20.46
N VAL A 26 10.26 44.25 -19.58
CA VAL A 26 10.12 43.16 -18.61
C VAL A 26 9.73 41.90 -19.38
N VAL A 27 10.63 40.93 -19.45
CA VAL A 27 10.28 39.59 -19.92
C VAL A 27 9.71 38.86 -18.72
N GLU A 28 8.39 38.70 -18.70
CA GLU A 28 7.71 37.86 -17.72
C GLU A 28 8.09 36.41 -18.03
N VAL A 29 8.98 35.86 -17.22
CA VAL A 29 9.32 34.43 -17.28
C VAL A 29 8.16 33.72 -16.58
N GLU A 30 7.32 33.07 -17.38
CA GLU A 30 6.21 32.26 -16.90
C GLU A 30 6.76 31.18 -15.95
N ALA A 31 6.38 31.27 -14.67
CA ALA A 31 6.78 30.28 -13.68
C ALA A 31 6.19 28.91 -14.07
N PRO A 32 6.96 27.81 -13.99
CA PRO A 32 6.47 26.50 -14.38
C PRO A 32 5.25 26.15 -13.52
N ALA A 33 4.14 25.78 -14.18
CA ALA A 33 2.91 25.39 -13.51
C ALA A 33 3.21 24.25 -12.52
N ALA A 34 2.89 24.46 -11.24
CA ALA A 34 3.06 23.43 -10.22
C ALA A 34 2.18 22.21 -10.55
N PRO A 35 2.70 20.98 -10.46
CA PRO A 35 1.90 19.79 -10.72
C PRO A 35 0.73 19.73 -9.74
N LYS A 36 -0.48 19.50 -10.26
CA LYS A 36 -1.67 19.30 -9.42
C LYS A 36 -1.45 18.08 -8.52
N ALA A 37 -1.61 18.27 -7.21
CA ALA A 37 -1.61 17.16 -6.27
C ALA A 37 -2.78 16.23 -6.59
N THR A 38 -2.46 15.00 -6.98
CA THR A 38 -3.43 13.92 -7.18
C THR A 38 -3.41 13.02 -5.97
N ASP A 39 -4.57 12.83 -5.34
CA ASP A 39 -4.72 11.85 -4.27
C ASP A 39 -4.46 10.45 -4.80
N ARG A 40 -3.70 9.67 -4.03
CA ARG A 40 -3.43 8.27 -4.31
C ARG A 40 -4.30 7.41 -3.39
N VAL A 41 -5.02 6.48 -4.00
CA VAL A 41 -5.80 5.47 -3.28
C VAL A 41 -5.06 4.14 -3.41
N GLU A 42 -4.86 3.45 -2.29
CA GLU A 42 -4.28 2.11 -2.25
C GLU A 42 -5.24 1.12 -1.57
N PHE A 43 -5.11 -0.16 -1.91
CA PHE A 43 -5.82 -1.24 -1.23
C PHE A 43 -5.00 -1.74 -0.04
N SER A 44 -5.66 -2.10 1.06
CA SER A 44 -4.96 -2.71 2.19
C SER A 44 -4.52 -4.15 1.85
N GLU A 45 -3.46 -4.61 2.48
CA GLU A 45 -2.90 -5.94 2.25
C GLU A 45 -3.91 -7.05 2.59
N GLU A 46 -4.72 -6.84 3.62
CA GLU A 46 -5.78 -7.76 4.05
C GLU A 46 -6.87 -7.88 2.99
N ALA A 47 -7.28 -6.77 2.37
CA ALA A 47 -8.25 -6.81 1.27
C ALA A 47 -7.70 -7.59 0.07
N MET A 48 -6.42 -7.43 -0.24
CA MET A 48 -5.75 -8.22 -1.29
C MET A 48 -5.68 -9.71 -0.93
N MET A 49 -5.47 -10.05 0.33
CA MET A 49 -5.42 -11.44 0.80
C MET A 49 -6.80 -12.10 0.76
N LEU A 50 -7.86 -11.40 1.20
CA LEU A 50 -9.23 -11.87 1.12
C LEU A 50 -9.66 -12.09 -0.33
N GLU A 51 -9.27 -11.19 -1.23
CA GLU A 51 -9.56 -11.37 -2.65
C GLU A 51 -8.85 -12.59 -3.24
N LYS A 52 -7.60 -12.85 -2.85
CA LYS A 52 -6.91 -14.09 -3.23
C LYS A 52 -7.65 -15.33 -2.72
N MET A 53 -8.11 -15.31 -1.47
CA MET A 53 -8.89 -16.41 -0.88
C MET A 53 -10.21 -16.66 -1.63
N ARG A 54 -10.90 -15.61 -2.06
CA ARG A 54 -12.14 -15.72 -2.84
C ARG A 54 -11.93 -16.40 -4.19
N HIS A 55 -10.75 -16.24 -4.78
CA HIS A 55 -10.39 -16.89 -6.05
C HIS A 55 -9.82 -18.31 -5.86
N MET A 56 -9.63 -18.78 -4.61
CA MET A 56 -9.19 -20.14 -4.38
C MET A 56 -10.32 -21.13 -4.72
N PRO A 57 -9.98 -22.29 -5.30
CA PRO A 57 -10.98 -23.31 -5.60
C PRO A 57 -11.62 -23.80 -4.30
N ALA A 58 -12.93 -24.09 -4.35
CA ALA A 58 -13.70 -24.56 -3.19
C ALA A 58 -13.11 -25.83 -2.57
N VAL A 59 -12.51 -26.69 -3.40
CA VAL A 59 -11.77 -27.87 -2.98
C VAL A 59 -10.48 -28.01 -3.78
N ARG A 60 -9.46 -28.59 -3.15
CA ARG A 60 -8.19 -28.93 -3.81
C ARG A 60 -8.36 -30.24 -4.58
N GLN A 61 -9.03 -30.18 -5.72
CA GLN A 61 -9.41 -31.34 -6.53
C GLN A 61 -8.21 -32.24 -6.88
N GLU A 62 -7.09 -31.64 -7.29
CA GLU A 62 -5.84 -32.35 -7.58
C GLU A 62 -5.37 -33.24 -6.40
N ARG A 63 -5.41 -32.70 -5.18
CA ARG A 63 -5.03 -33.45 -3.98
C ARG A 63 -5.99 -34.60 -3.70
N ILE A 64 -7.29 -34.38 -3.94
CA ILE A 64 -8.31 -35.42 -3.79
C ILE A 64 -8.03 -36.55 -4.78
N ASP A 65 -7.76 -36.23 -6.03
CA ASP A 65 -7.52 -37.22 -7.09
C ASP A 65 -6.23 -38.01 -6.85
N ALA A 66 -5.16 -37.34 -6.41
CA ALA A 66 -3.91 -38.01 -6.01
C ALA A 66 -4.12 -38.99 -4.85
N ILE A 67 -4.91 -38.60 -3.84
CA ILE A 67 -5.24 -39.48 -2.71
C ILE A 67 -6.09 -40.67 -3.19
N LYS A 68 -7.11 -40.43 -4.02
CA LYS A 68 -7.92 -41.52 -4.60
C LYS A 68 -7.07 -42.52 -5.38
N ALA A 69 -6.12 -42.03 -6.17
CA ALA A 69 -5.20 -42.87 -6.93
C ALA A 69 -4.31 -43.73 -6.02
N SER A 70 -3.74 -43.15 -4.94
CA SER A 70 -2.93 -43.91 -3.98
C SER A 70 -3.75 -44.94 -3.18
N ILE A 71 -5.02 -44.64 -2.87
CA ILE A 71 -5.93 -45.61 -2.26
C ILE A 71 -6.17 -46.77 -3.22
N ALA A 72 -6.51 -46.48 -4.49
CA ALA A 72 -6.73 -47.51 -5.50
C ALA A 72 -5.48 -48.38 -5.74
N ALA A 73 -4.29 -47.79 -5.62
CA ALA A 73 -3.01 -48.49 -5.72
C ALA A 73 -2.61 -49.23 -4.43
N ASN A 74 -3.42 -49.16 -3.36
CA ASN A 74 -3.09 -49.68 -2.03
C ASN A 74 -1.77 -49.14 -1.43
N THR A 75 -1.34 -47.94 -1.85
CA THR A 75 -0.11 -47.29 -1.36
C THR A 75 -0.38 -46.12 -0.42
N TYR A 76 -1.65 -45.79 -0.19
CA TYR A 76 -2.04 -44.69 0.69
C TYR A 76 -1.64 -44.90 2.15
N VAL A 77 -1.84 -46.12 2.67
CA VAL A 77 -1.50 -46.46 4.06
C VAL A 77 -0.09 -47.01 4.09
N THR A 78 0.79 -46.34 4.83
CA THR A 78 2.15 -46.81 5.08
C THR A 78 2.29 -47.32 6.51
N ASN A 79 3.28 -48.19 6.77
CA ASN A 79 3.51 -48.74 8.10
C ASN A 79 3.71 -47.65 9.16
N GLY A 80 4.44 -46.57 8.84
CA GLY A 80 4.65 -45.46 9.77
C GLY A 80 3.38 -44.66 10.08
N MET A 81 2.45 -44.53 9.12
CA MET A 81 1.15 -43.92 9.37
C MET A 81 0.29 -44.78 10.30
N LEU A 82 0.35 -46.10 10.13
CA LEU A 82 -0.38 -47.04 10.97
C LEU A 82 0.16 -47.05 12.41
N GLU A 83 1.47 -47.13 12.58
CA GLU A 83 2.12 -47.07 13.89
C GLU A 83 1.81 -45.76 14.62
N SER A 84 1.91 -44.63 13.91
CA SER A 84 1.54 -43.32 14.46
C SER A 84 0.07 -43.24 14.88
N ALA A 85 -0.84 -43.84 14.09
CA ALA A 85 -2.26 -43.85 14.41
C ALA A 85 -2.55 -44.72 15.64
N ILE A 86 -1.90 -45.88 15.75
CA ILE A 86 -2.04 -46.77 16.90
C ILE A 86 -1.52 -46.11 18.18
N ASN A 87 -0.33 -45.49 18.13
CA ASN A 87 0.24 -44.80 19.29
C ASN A 87 -0.68 -43.68 19.78
N ARG A 88 -1.21 -42.84 18.86
CA ARG A 88 -2.18 -41.80 19.23
C ARG A 88 -3.45 -42.37 19.85
N MET A 89 -3.95 -43.50 19.35
CA MET A 89 -5.13 -44.15 19.93
C MET A 89 -4.86 -44.67 21.36
N ILE A 90 -3.68 -45.22 21.61
CA ILE A 90 -3.27 -45.66 22.96
C ILE A 90 -3.16 -44.46 23.90
N ASP A 91 -2.56 -43.35 23.45
CA ASP A 91 -2.46 -42.11 24.21
C ASP A 91 -3.86 -41.58 24.58
N GLU A 92 -4.80 -41.54 23.62
CA GLU A 92 -6.18 -41.08 23.83
C GLU A 92 -6.97 -41.91 24.84
N VAL A 93 -6.72 -43.22 24.93
CA VAL A 93 -7.44 -44.14 25.84
C VAL A 93 -6.79 -44.21 27.22
N SER A 94 -5.52 -43.80 27.34
CA SER A 94 -4.77 -43.81 28.59
C SER A 94 -4.89 -42.49 29.39
N GLU A 95 -5.51 -41.47 28.80
CA GLU A 95 -5.89 -40.19 29.43
C GLU A 95 -7.26 -40.28 30.10
#